data_AF-A0A9Q0UWS5-F1
#
_entry.id   AF-A0A9Q0UWS5-F1
#
_cell.length_a   1.000
_cell.length_b   1.000
_cell.length_c   1.000
_cell.angle_alpha   90.00
_cell.angle_beta   90.00
_cell.angle_gamma   90.00
#
_symmetry.space_group_name_H-M   'P 1'
#
loop_
_entity.id
_entity.type
_entity.pdbx_description
1 polymer ?
#
loop_
_entity_poly.entity_id
_entity_poly.type
_entity_poly.pdbx_seq_one_letter_code
_entity_poly.pdbx_strand_id
1 'polypeptide(L)'
;MLKLHSLAAVPIIFWSNQMEKAVVLLNSKGKFGIHPGNIAVDDVNGGRLIFYDFGMMGSISPNIREGLLETFYGVYEKDPDKVLEAMVQMGVLVPTGDMTAVRRTAQFFLDSFEERLAAQRREREMATAELGFKKQLTKEEKIEKKKQRLAAIGEDLLSIAADQPFRFPATFTFVVRAFSVLDGIGKGLDPRFDITEIAKPYALELLRFREAGVEVLLKDFKKRKLAETIQRLEQGDLKLRVRTLEAERAFQRVAAVQKTVGSAVAAGSLINLATILYLNSIRVPATAAFILCAFFSFQILLGIIKVKRLDQQERLITGTA
;
A
#
# COMPACT_ATOMS: atom_id res chain seq x y z
N MET A 1 10.77 -22.00 -42.14
CA MET A 1 12.16 -21.64 -41.76
C MET A 1 12.32 -20.14 -41.98
N LEU A 2 12.05 -19.31 -40.98
CA LEU A 2 12.29 -17.87 -41.02
C LEU A 2 12.67 -17.42 -39.60
N LYS A 3 13.88 -16.90 -39.50
CA LYS A 3 14.57 -16.47 -38.27
C LYS A 3 13.83 -15.28 -37.64
N LEU A 4 13.28 -15.43 -36.43
CA LEU A 4 12.90 -14.30 -35.58
C LEU A 4 14.08 -13.97 -34.65
N HIS A 5 14.88 -12.99 -35.04
CA HIS A 5 15.79 -12.29 -34.15
C HIS A 5 15.03 -11.19 -33.38
N SER A 6 15.42 -11.02 -32.12
CA SER A 6 15.17 -9.89 -31.22
C SER A 6 13.71 -9.45 -31.00
N LEU A 7 13.07 -10.02 -29.98
CA LEU A 7 12.01 -9.33 -29.24
C LEU A 7 12.54 -9.06 -27.83
N ALA A 8 12.90 -7.79 -27.59
CA ALA A 8 13.18 -7.27 -26.26
C ALA A 8 11.85 -7.21 -25.49
N ALA A 9 11.60 -8.20 -24.64
CA ALA A 9 10.46 -8.22 -23.74
C ALA A 9 10.70 -7.22 -22.59
N VAL A 10 10.06 -6.06 -22.64
CA VAL A 10 9.99 -5.11 -21.52
C VAL A 10 8.75 -5.43 -20.68
N PRO A 11 8.87 -5.76 -19.40
CA PRO A 11 7.72 -6.07 -18.55
C PRO A 11 7.20 -4.76 -17.94
N ILE A 12 6.20 -4.16 -18.57
CA ILE A 12 5.51 -3.00 -18.01
C ILE A 12 4.47 -3.49 -17.00
N ILE A 13 4.89 -3.60 -15.74
CA ILE A 13 4.00 -3.28 -14.63
C ILE A 13 3.81 -1.77 -14.71
N PHE A 14 2.58 -1.27 -14.81
CA PHE A 14 2.32 0.17 -14.70
C PHE A 14 2.77 0.65 -13.30
N TRP A 15 4.00 1.15 -13.22
CA TRP A 15 4.51 1.92 -12.08
C TRP A 15 4.24 3.40 -12.38
N SER A 16 3.03 3.83 -12.05
CA SER A 16 2.72 5.26 -11.91
C SER A 16 3.30 5.75 -10.58
N ASN A 17 3.82 6.98 -10.54
CA ASN A 17 4.23 7.70 -9.31
C ASN A 17 3.11 7.83 -8.23
N GLN A 18 1.93 7.29 -8.48
CA GLN A 18 0.86 7.04 -7.52
C GLN A 18 0.65 5.54 -7.39
N MET A 19 1.19 4.95 -6.32
CA MET A 19 0.81 3.61 -5.91
C MET A 19 -0.68 3.56 -5.54
N GLU A 20 -1.55 3.24 -6.50
CA GLU A 20 -2.99 3.06 -6.21
C GLU A 20 -3.62 1.79 -6.79
N LYS A 21 -3.04 1.11 -7.79
CA LYS A 21 -3.75 0.00 -8.48
C LYS A 21 -2.84 -1.18 -8.84
N ALA A 22 -3.27 -2.39 -8.47
CA ALA A 22 -2.72 -3.64 -9.01
C ALA A 22 -3.67 -4.14 -10.11
N VAL A 23 -3.11 -4.53 -11.27
CA VAL A 23 -3.88 -4.93 -12.44
C VAL A 23 -4.02 -6.46 -12.47
N VAL A 24 -5.26 -6.95 -12.38
CA VAL A 24 -5.62 -8.37 -12.59
C VAL A 24 -6.82 -8.40 -13.55
N LEU A 25 -6.69 -9.12 -14.66
CA LEU A 25 -7.55 -9.03 -15.86
C LEU A 25 -8.37 -10.29 -16.05
N LEU A 26 -9.65 -10.22 -16.46
CA LEU A 26 -10.51 -11.40 -16.48
C LEU A 26 -11.79 -11.32 -17.33
N ASN A 27 -12.17 -12.44 -17.97
CA ASN A 27 -13.26 -12.64 -18.96
C ASN A 27 -14.67 -12.94 -18.36
N SER A 28 -15.71 -12.62 -19.14
CA SER A 28 -17.18 -12.78 -18.97
C SER A 28 -17.77 -14.11 -18.43
N LYS A 29 -16.96 -15.12 -18.09
CA LYS A 29 -17.44 -16.41 -17.51
C LYS A 29 -17.09 -16.64 -16.04
N GLY A 30 -16.66 -15.61 -15.30
CA GLY A 30 -16.56 -15.70 -13.83
C GLY A 30 -15.50 -16.67 -13.27
N LYS A 31 -14.58 -17.17 -14.09
CA LYS A 31 -13.34 -17.83 -13.62
C LYS A 31 -12.30 -16.77 -13.32
N PHE A 32 -11.40 -16.98 -12.37
CA PHE A 32 -10.40 -15.97 -11.98
C PHE A 32 -8.96 -16.28 -12.48
N GLY A 33 -8.33 -15.36 -13.20
CA GLY A 33 -6.95 -15.40 -13.74
C GLY A 33 -6.78 -14.59 -15.04
N ILE A 34 -5.64 -13.92 -15.22
CA ILE A 34 -5.25 -13.26 -16.47
C ILE A 34 -5.22 -14.32 -17.60
N HIS A 35 -6.27 -14.47 -18.40
CA HIS A 35 -6.24 -15.47 -19.47
C HIS A 35 -5.47 -14.91 -20.68
N PRO A 36 -4.65 -15.72 -21.38
CA PRO A 36 -3.96 -15.28 -22.60
C PRO A 36 -4.89 -14.63 -23.64
N GLY A 37 -6.16 -15.02 -23.67
CA GLY A 37 -7.17 -14.45 -24.59
C GLY A 37 -7.59 -13.01 -24.29
N ASN A 38 -7.18 -12.42 -23.16
CA ASN A 38 -7.47 -11.02 -22.80
C ASN A 38 -6.29 -10.09 -23.09
N ILE A 39 -5.23 -10.60 -23.72
CA ILE A 39 -4.01 -9.88 -24.07
C ILE A 39 -3.66 -10.19 -25.53
N ALA A 40 -3.36 -9.16 -26.32
CA ALA A 40 -2.74 -9.32 -27.64
C ALA A 40 -1.44 -8.54 -27.72
N VAL A 41 -0.68 -8.79 -28.78
CA VAL A 41 0.55 -8.08 -29.10
C VAL A 41 0.35 -7.36 -30.42
N ASP A 42 0.54 -6.05 -30.43
CA ASP A 42 0.56 -5.21 -31.64
C ASP A 42 1.86 -5.47 -32.42
N ASP A 43 1.74 -5.98 -33.64
CA ASP A 43 2.87 -6.24 -34.55
C ASP A 43 3.35 -4.98 -35.29
N VAL A 44 2.55 -3.91 -35.33
CA VAL A 44 2.83 -2.70 -36.10
C VAL A 44 3.72 -1.71 -35.35
N ASN A 45 3.73 -1.73 -34.02
CA ASN A 45 4.43 -0.73 -33.19
C ASN A 45 5.38 -1.35 -32.15
N GLY A 46 6.13 -2.36 -32.53
CA GLY A 46 7.20 -2.91 -31.69
C GLY A 46 6.71 -3.81 -30.55
N GLY A 47 5.60 -4.52 -30.72
CA GLY A 47 5.20 -5.58 -29.79
C GLY A 47 4.48 -5.10 -28.54
N ARG A 48 3.67 -4.04 -28.63
CA ARG A 48 2.93 -3.50 -27.46
C ARG A 48 1.83 -4.48 -27.02
N LEU A 49 1.69 -4.66 -25.71
CA LEU A 49 0.61 -5.47 -25.14
C LEU A 49 -0.71 -4.68 -25.16
N ILE A 50 -1.73 -5.25 -25.80
CA ILE A 50 -3.10 -4.75 -25.86
C ILE A 50 -3.93 -5.55 -24.87
N PHE A 51 -4.63 -4.86 -23.97
CA PHE A 51 -5.51 -5.49 -22.98
C PHE A 51 -6.98 -5.27 -23.35
N TYR A 52 -7.73 -6.36 -23.44
CA TYR A 52 -9.13 -6.30 -23.87
C TYR A 52 -10.14 -6.25 -22.72
N ASP A 53 -9.76 -6.73 -21.53
CA ASP A 53 -10.72 -6.93 -20.44
C ASP A 53 -10.16 -6.55 -19.06
N PHE A 54 -10.87 -5.63 -18.40
CA PHE A 54 -10.54 -5.09 -17.08
C PHE A 54 -11.58 -5.48 -16.00
N GLY A 55 -12.49 -6.41 -16.30
CA GLY A 55 -13.68 -6.70 -15.49
C GLY A 55 -13.44 -7.16 -14.05
N MET A 56 -12.22 -7.54 -13.67
CA MET A 56 -11.88 -7.93 -12.28
C MET A 56 -10.67 -7.20 -11.71
N MET A 57 -10.54 -5.93 -12.06
CA MET A 57 -9.63 -5.02 -11.34
C MET A 57 -10.04 -4.92 -9.88
N GLY A 58 -9.12 -5.32 -8.99
CA GLY A 58 -9.21 -5.08 -7.56
C GLY A 58 -8.31 -3.91 -7.15
N SER A 59 -8.73 -3.13 -6.16
CA SER A 59 -7.82 -2.21 -5.48
C SER A 59 -7.16 -2.94 -4.31
N ILE A 60 -5.86 -2.70 -4.12
CA ILE A 60 -5.15 -3.13 -2.92
C ILE A 60 -5.19 -1.96 -1.96
N SER A 61 -5.73 -2.19 -0.76
CA SER A 61 -5.82 -1.16 0.26
C SER A 61 -4.42 -0.68 0.68
N PRO A 62 -4.26 0.60 1.08
CA PRO A 62 -2.96 1.17 1.41
C PRO A 62 -2.18 0.37 2.46
N ASN A 63 -2.87 -0.16 3.47
CA ASN A 63 -2.27 -0.97 4.54
C ASN A 63 -1.63 -2.28 4.02
N ILE A 64 -2.26 -2.95 3.05
CA ILE A 64 -1.72 -4.18 2.46
C ILE A 64 -0.52 -3.86 1.58
N ARG A 65 -0.60 -2.77 0.82
CA ARG A 65 0.52 -2.29 0.01
C ARG A 65 1.73 -1.95 0.87
N GLU A 66 1.52 -1.17 1.92
CA GLU A 66 2.59 -0.76 2.84
C GLU A 66 3.19 -1.97 3.55
N GLY A 67 2.36 -2.87 4.09
CA GLY A 67 2.85 -4.08 4.72
C GLY A 67 3.60 -5.02 3.77
N LEU A 68 3.22 -5.10 2.49
CA LEU A 68 3.98 -5.87 1.48
C LEU A 68 5.37 -5.27 1.25
N LEU A 69 5.49 -3.93 1.25
CA LEU A 69 6.77 -3.25 1.13
C LEU A 69 7.63 -3.44 2.38
N GLU A 70 7.05 -3.27 3.58
CA GLU A 70 7.77 -3.50 4.84
C GLU A 70 8.19 -4.97 4.99
N THR A 71 7.39 -5.92 4.51
CA THR A 71 7.79 -7.33 4.44
C THR A 71 9.00 -7.51 3.50
N PHE A 72 8.96 -6.90 2.31
CA PHE A 72 10.08 -6.95 1.35
C PHE A 72 11.35 -6.37 1.98
N TYR A 73 11.25 -5.24 2.66
CA TYR A 73 12.39 -4.64 3.35
C TYR A 73 12.87 -5.46 4.55
N GLY A 74 11.97 -6.02 5.35
CA GLY A 74 12.34 -6.90 6.47
C GLY A 74 13.09 -8.15 5.99
N VAL A 75 12.65 -8.74 4.88
CA VAL A 75 13.37 -9.85 4.23
C VAL A 75 14.75 -9.41 3.73
N TYR A 76 14.85 -8.22 3.15
CA TYR A 76 16.13 -7.68 2.67
C TYR A 76 17.11 -7.37 3.79
N GLU A 77 16.63 -6.76 4.88
CA GLU A 77 17.42 -6.39 6.06
C GLU A 77 17.68 -7.57 7.00
N LYS A 78 17.07 -8.73 6.72
CA LYS A 78 17.18 -9.96 7.51
C LYS A 78 16.65 -9.78 8.94
N ASP A 79 15.57 -9.02 9.06
CA ASP A 79 14.98 -8.65 10.32
C ASP A 79 13.65 -9.41 10.49
N PRO A 80 13.62 -10.50 11.30
CA PRO A 80 12.41 -11.27 11.50
C PRO A 80 11.32 -10.45 12.18
N ASP A 81 11.68 -9.50 13.05
CA ASP A 81 10.70 -8.70 13.79
C ASP A 81 9.95 -7.78 12.83
N LYS A 82 10.65 -7.12 11.91
CA LYS A 82 10.00 -6.31 10.86
C LYS A 82 9.06 -7.12 9.98
N VAL A 83 9.45 -8.36 9.63
CA VAL A 83 8.59 -9.24 8.85
C VAL A 83 7.32 -9.58 9.63
N LEU A 84 7.44 -9.91 10.93
CA LEU A 84 6.28 -10.21 11.76
C LEU A 84 5.37 -8.99 11.95
N GLU A 85 5.94 -7.82 12.24
CA GLU A 85 5.20 -6.56 12.37
C GLU A 85 4.41 -6.24 11.08
N ALA A 86 5.05 -6.39 9.92
CA ALA A 86 4.39 -6.20 8.64
C ALA A 86 3.26 -7.23 8.42
N MET A 87 3.45 -8.49 8.81
CA MET A 87 2.40 -9.51 8.74
C MET A 87 1.22 -9.20 9.68
N VAL A 88 1.48 -8.64 10.85
CA VAL A 88 0.44 -8.17 11.77
C VAL A 88 -0.32 -6.98 11.19
N GLN A 89 0.39 -5.99 10.63
CA GLN A 89 -0.21 -4.82 9.97
C GLN A 89 -1.15 -5.21 8.82
N MET A 90 -0.79 -6.26 8.08
CA MET A 90 -1.60 -6.77 6.97
C MET A 90 -2.79 -7.63 7.44
N GLY A 91 -2.88 -7.93 8.74
CA GLY A 91 -3.86 -8.85 9.30
C GLY A 91 -3.60 -10.32 8.95
N VAL A 92 -2.41 -10.63 8.41
CA VAL A 92 -1.97 -11.99 8.08
C VAL A 92 -1.62 -12.76 9.35
N LEU A 93 -1.09 -12.07 10.35
CA LEU A 93 -0.67 -12.65 11.61
C LEU A 93 -1.44 -11.99 12.76
N VAL A 94 -2.09 -12.79 13.59
CA VAL A 94 -2.74 -12.33 14.82
C VAL A 94 -1.77 -12.55 15.98
N PRO A 95 -1.39 -11.50 16.74
CA PRO A 95 -0.56 -11.68 17.93
C PRO A 95 -1.28 -12.57 18.96
N THR A 96 -0.76 -13.77 19.18
CA THR A 96 -1.20 -14.69 20.24
C THR A 96 -0.22 -14.61 21.43
N GLY A 97 -0.45 -15.41 22.47
CA GLY A 97 0.35 -15.36 23.71
C GLY A 97 1.85 -15.53 23.46
N ASP A 98 2.27 -16.70 22.96
CA ASP A 98 3.68 -16.96 22.68
C ASP A 98 4.02 -16.80 21.20
N MET A 99 4.60 -15.65 20.84
CA MET A 99 5.10 -15.37 19.49
C MET A 99 6.53 -15.89 19.26
N THR A 100 7.18 -16.49 20.28
CA THR A 100 8.57 -16.94 20.20
C THR A 100 8.75 -18.02 19.14
N ALA A 101 7.82 -18.96 19.05
CA ALA A 101 7.83 -19.99 18.01
C ALA A 101 7.69 -19.38 16.61
N VAL A 102 6.78 -18.41 16.44
CA VAL A 102 6.56 -17.69 15.17
C VAL A 102 7.83 -16.95 14.74
N ARG A 103 8.48 -16.27 15.69
CA ARG A 103 9.74 -15.55 15.46
C ARG A 103 10.91 -16.48 15.09
N ARG A 104 11.09 -17.57 15.82
CA ARG A 104 12.13 -18.58 15.50
C ARG A 104 11.91 -19.19 14.13
N THR A 105 10.66 -19.48 13.80
CA THR A 105 10.26 -19.96 12.47
C THR A 105 10.57 -18.94 11.38
N ALA A 106 10.21 -17.66 11.58
CA ALA A 106 10.52 -16.60 10.63
C ALA A 106 12.03 -16.43 10.41
N GLN A 107 12.82 -16.42 11.50
CA GLN A 107 14.28 -16.35 11.43
C GLN A 107 14.86 -17.51 10.61
N PHE A 108 14.44 -18.75 10.89
CA PHE A 108 14.89 -19.93 10.14
C PHE A 108 14.61 -19.82 8.63
N PHE A 109 13.44 -19.29 8.25
CA PHE A 109 13.10 -19.09 6.84
C PHE A 109 13.94 -17.99 6.18
N LEU A 110 14.24 -16.90 6.90
CA LEU A 110 15.13 -15.84 6.42
C LEU A 110 16.56 -16.38 6.21
N ASP A 111 17.09 -17.13 7.17
CA ASP A 111 18.43 -17.74 7.08
C ASP A 111 18.49 -18.75 5.91
N SER A 112 17.43 -19.56 5.77
CA SER A 112 17.30 -20.51 4.66
C SER A 112 17.21 -19.81 3.30
N PHE A 113 16.55 -18.66 3.23
CA PHE A 113 16.46 -17.87 2.01
C PHE A 113 17.81 -17.29 1.63
N GLU A 114 18.56 -16.76 2.60
CA GLU A 114 19.93 -16.28 2.40
C GLU A 114 20.86 -17.39 1.90
N GLU A 115 20.84 -18.57 2.54
CA GLU A 115 21.69 -19.70 2.15
C GLU A 115 21.47 -20.06 0.66
N ARG A 116 20.21 -20.01 0.21
CA ARG A 116 19.84 -20.27 -1.20
C ARG A 116 20.30 -19.17 -2.13
N LEU A 117 20.17 -17.90 -1.75
CA LEU A 117 20.67 -16.78 -2.55
C LEU A 117 22.20 -16.82 -2.68
N ALA A 118 22.90 -17.14 -1.59
CA ALA A 118 24.36 -17.29 -1.59
C ALA A 118 24.79 -18.48 -2.46
N ALA A 119 24.09 -19.62 -2.37
CA ALA A 119 24.34 -20.78 -3.22
C ALA A 119 24.16 -20.45 -4.70
N GLN A 120 23.07 -19.76 -5.07
CA GLN A 120 22.84 -19.33 -6.46
C GLN A 120 23.91 -18.38 -6.99
N ARG A 121 24.41 -17.45 -6.16
CA ARG A 121 25.53 -16.56 -6.55
C ARG A 121 26.82 -17.35 -6.80
N ARG A 122 27.18 -18.24 -5.87
CA ARG A 122 28.37 -19.11 -6.02
C ARG A 122 28.26 -20.01 -7.25
N GLU A 123 27.08 -20.55 -7.54
CA GLU A 123 26.82 -21.34 -8.75
C GLU A 123 27.01 -20.52 -10.02
N ARG A 124 26.55 -19.26 -10.04
CA ARG A 124 26.76 -18.35 -11.18
C ARG A 124 28.24 -17.99 -11.36
N GLU A 125 28.95 -17.70 -10.27
CA GLU A 125 30.39 -17.38 -10.27
C GLU A 125 31.26 -18.56 -10.72
N MET A 126 30.95 -19.78 -10.25
CA MET A 126 31.65 -21.00 -10.67
C MET A 126 31.29 -21.43 -12.10
N ALA A 127 30.06 -21.17 -12.56
CA ALA A 127 29.68 -21.40 -13.96
C ALA A 127 30.41 -20.47 -14.95
N THR A 128 30.83 -19.28 -14.50
CA THR A 128 31.71 -18.41 -15.29
C THR A 128 33.20 -18.79 -15.22
N ALA A 129 33.61 -19.62 -14.26
CA ALA A 129 35.02 -19.93 -14.01
C ALA A 129 35.47 -21.33 -14.49
N GLU A 130 34.63 -22.37 -14.40
CA GLU A 130 35.01 -23.73 -14.84
C GLU A 130 33.84 -24.51 -15.48
N LEU A 131 34.14 -25.18 -16.59
CA LEU A 131 33.26 -26.14 -17.27
C LEU A 131 33.03 -27.37 -16.36
N GLY A 132 31.92 -27.31 -15.63
CA GLY A 132 31.08 -28.46 -15.35
C GLY A 132 31.65 -29.52 -14.42
N PHE A 133 31.33 -29.40 -13.13
CA PHE A 133 30.91 -30.57 -12.35
C PHE A 133 29.84 -30.14 -11.35
N LYS A 134 28.56 -30.33 -11.72
CA LYS A 134 27.46 -30.23 -10.76
C LYS A 134 27.57 -31.43 -9.82
N LYS A 135 28.11 -31.24 -8.61
CA LYS A 135 27.93 -32.23 -7.54
C LYS A 135 26.48 -32.11 -7.04
N GLN A 136 25.56 -32.69 -7.81
CA GLN A 136 24.16 -32.78 -7.41
C GLN A 136 24.12 -33.67 -6.16
N LEU A 137 23.60 -33.13 -5.06
CA LEU A 137 23.32 -33.94 -3.88
C LEU A 137 22.57 -35.19 -4.31
N THR A 138 23.08 -36.35 -3.89
CA THR A 138 22.43 -37.65 -4.10
C THR A 138 21.01 -37.59 -3.53
N LYS A 139 20.11 -38.46 -4.02
CA LYS A 139 18.72 -38.49 -3.52
C LYS A 139 18.69 -38.68 -1.99
N GLU A 140 19.61 -39.48 -1.46
CA GLU A 140 19.80 -39.72 -0.02
C GLU A 140 20.22 -38.46 0.73
N GLU A 141 21.24 -37.72 0.27
CA GLU A 141 21.67 -36.48 0.93
C GLU A 141 20.59 -35.38 0.92
N LYS A 142 19.77 -35.31 -0.14
CA LYS A 142 18.62 -34.39 -0.20
C LYS A 142 17.56 -34.75 0.83
N ILE A 143 17.29 -36.04 1.00
CA ILE A 143 16.33 -36.55 1.99
C ILE A 143 16.84 -36.25 3.39
N GLU A 144 18.13 -36.48 3.66
CA GLU A 144 18.74 -36.23 4.96
C GLU A 144 18.73 -34.73 5.31
N LYS A 145 19.13 -33.84 4.39
CA LYS A 145 19.01 -32.39 4.59
C LYS A 145 17.57 -31.94 4.82
N LYS A 146 16.60 -32.51 4.09
CA LYS A 146 15.18 -32.20 4.29
C LYS A 146 14.71 -32.65 5.68
N LYS A 147 15.13 -33.83 6.14
CA LYS A 147 14.83 -34.37 7.46
C LYS A 147 15.43 -33.51 8.58
N GLN A 148 16.69 -33.10 8.45
CA GLN A 148 17.36 -32.22 9.40
C GLN A 148 16.67 -30.85 9.50
N ARG A 149 16.32 -30.23 8.37
CA ARG A 149 15.56 -28.97 8.34
C ARG A 149 14.19 -29.11 9.00
N LEU A 150 13.49 -30.22 8.73
CA LEU A 150 12.18 -30.49 9.32
C LEU A 150 12.27 -30.75 10.84
N ALA A 151 13.36 -31.37 11.30
CA ALA A 151 13.61 -31.58 12.73
C ALA A 151 13.92 -30.27 13.46
N ALA A 152 14.68 -29.36 12.83
CA ALA A 152 15.06 -28.08 13.42
C ALA A 152 13.88 -27.13 13.67
N ILE A 153 12.83 -27.20 12.84
CA ILE A 153 11.66 -26.31 12.94
C ILE A 153 10.36 -27.04 13.28
N GLY A 154 10.37 -28.37 13.38
CA GLY A 154 9.16 -29.18 13.49
C GLY A 154 8.34 -28.86 14.74
N GLU A 155 8.99 -28.70 15.88
CA GLU A 155 8.34 -28.32 17.14
C GLU A 155 7.72 -26.92 17.07
N ASP A 156 8.48 -25.94 16.57
CA ASP A 156 8.00 -24.56 16.43
C ASP A 156 6.85 -24.47 15.42
N LEU A 157 6.89 -25.24 14.33
CA LEU A 157 5.81 -25.28 13.36
C LEU A 157 4.54 -25.93 13.95
N LEU A 158 4.69 -26.95 14.79
CA LEU A 158 3.57 -27.61 15.46
C LEU A 158 2.90 -26.68 16.48
N SER A 159 3.68 -25.92 17.27
CA SER A 159 3.11 -24.96 18.22
C SER A 159 2.37 -23.82 17.51
N ILE A 160 2.94 -23.29 16.42
CA ILE A 160 2.28 -22.31 15.56
C ILE A 160 0.98 -22.88 14.97
N ALA A 161 1.01 -24.13 14.51
CA ALA A 161 -0.18 -24.77 13.93
C ALA A 161 -1.29 -24.99 14.96
N ALA A 162 -0.94 -25.19 16.24
CA ALA A 162 -1.90 -25.31 17.32
C ALA A 162 -2.59 -23.97 17.62
N ASP A 163 -1.82 -22.87 17.64
CA ASP A 163 -2.34 -21.53 17.96
C ASP A 163 -3.11 -20.87 16.80
N GLN A 164 -2.98 -21.40 15.58
CA GLN A 164 -3.58 -20.86 14.35
C GLN A 164 -3.47 -19.32 14.22
N PRO A 165 -2.28 -18.73 14.37
CA PRO A 165 -2.14 -17.27 14.37
C PRO A 165 -2.27 -16.67 12.96
N PHE A 166 -2.17 -17.48 11.90
CA PHE A 166 -2.21 -17.02 10.51
C PHE A 166 -3.63 -16.93 9.95
N ARG A 167 -3.99 -15.75 9.42
CA ARG A 167 -5.26 -15.49 8.73
C ARG A 167 -5.00 -14.78 7.41
N PHE A 168 -5.07 -15.49 6.30
CA PHE A 168 -4.79 -14.89 5.00
C PHE A 168 -6.01 -14.12 4.45
N PRO A 169 -5.93 -12.79 4.27
CA PRO A 169 -6.99 -12.03 3.63
C PRO A 169 -7.18 -12.47 2.17
N ALA A 170 -8.43 -12.47 1.70
CA ALA A 170 -8.77 -12.83 0.31
C ALA A 170 -8.00 -11.98 -0.73
N THR A 171 -7.62 -10.75 -0.38
CA THR A 171 -6.81 -9.84 -1.21
C THR A 171 -5.50 -10.49 -1.68
N PHE A 172 -4.84 -11.28 -0.83
CA PHE A 172 -3.57 -11.94 -1.19
C PHE A 172 -3.74 -13.02 -2.25
N THR A 173 -4.88 -13.72 -2.26
CA THR A 173 -5.18 -14.72 -3.28
C THR A 173 -5.18 -14.09 -4.68
N PHE A 174 -5.63 -12.83 -4.81
CA PHE A 174 -5.58 -12.12 -6.09
C PHE A 174 -4.15 -11.76 -6.49
N VAL A 175 -3.30 -11.33 -5.54
CA VAL A 175 -1.89 -11.01 -5.79
C VAL A 175 -1.12 -12.25 -6.23
N VAL A 176 -1.22 -13.34 -5.47
CA VAL A 176 -0.55 -14.62 -5.78
C VAL A 176 -1.01 -15.13 -7.15
N ARG A 177 -2.32 -15.09 -7.41
CA ARG A 177 -2.88 -15.48 -8.71
C ARG A 177 -2.34 -14.62 -9.86
N ALA A 178 -2.20 -13.30 -9.68
CA ALA A 178 -1.66 -12.42 -10.70
C ALA A 178 -0.23 -12.80 -11.08
N PHE A 179 0.65 -13.00 -10.08
CA PHE A 179 2.03 -13.42 -10.29
C PHE A 179 2.13 -14.82 -10.92
N SER A 180 1.36 -15.79 -10.42
CA SER A 180 1.38 -17.16 -10.98
C SER A 180 0.96 -17.19 -12.44
N VAL A 181 -0.04 -16.39 -12.80
CA VAL A 181 -0.52 -16.33 -14.19
C VAL A 181 0.46 -15.58 -15.08
N LEU A 182 1.03 -14.47 -14.60
CA LEU A 182 2.08 -13.75 -15.34
C LEU A 182 3.30 -14.64 -15.60
N ASP A 183 3.75 -15.38 -14.59
CA ASP A 183 4.84 -16.36 -14.71
C ASP A 183 4.46 -17.50 -15.69
N GLY A 184 3.22 -17.99 -15.62
CA GLY A 184 2.71 -19.01 -16.54
C GLY A 184 2.64 -18.56 -18.00
N ILE A 185 2.14 -17.33 -18.27
CA ILE A 185 2.11 -16.75 -19.61
C ILE A 185 3.54 -16.54 -20.12
N GLY A 186 4.41 -15.96 -19.29
CA GLY A 186 5.80 -15.71 -19.65
C GLY A 186 6.52 -16.99 -20.05
N LYS A 187 6.38 -18.07 -19.26
CA LYS A 187 6.94 -19.39 -19.57
C LYS A 187 6.30 -20.08 -20.77
N GLY A 188 5.02 -19.79 -21.03
CA GLY A 188 4.33 -20.25 -22.24
C GLY A 188 4.88 -19.61 -23.52
N LEU A 189 5.38 -18.37 -23.43
CA LEU A 189 5.95 -17.63 -24.56
C LEU A 189 7.46 -17.87 -24.74
N ASP A 190 8.25 -17.80 -23.67
CA ASP A 190 9.67 -18.16 -23.66
C ASP A 190 9.93 -19.12 -22.48
N PRO A 191 10.34 -20.37 -22.72
CA PRO A 191 10.70 -21.30 -21.65
C PRO A 191 11.81 -20.82 -20.71
N ARG A 192 12.62 -19.84 -21.14
CA ARG A 192 13.69 -19.22 -20.33
C ARG A 192 13.20 -18.00 -19.53
N PHE A 193 11.92 -17.65 -19.64
CA PHE A 193 11.33 -16.56 -18.89
C PHE A 193 11.44 -16.79 -17.37
N ASP A 194 12.05 -15.83 -16.67
CA ASP A 194 12.12 -15.79 -15.22
C ASP A 194 11.65 -14.42 -14.72
N ILE A 195 10.49 -14.42 -14.07
CA ILE A 195 9.90 -13.22 -13.48
C ILE A 195 10.82 -12.56 -12.45
N THR A 196 11.68 -13.33 -11.79
CA THR A 196 12.61 -12.86 -10.76
C THR A 196 13.67 -11.95 -11.37
N GLU A 197 14.22 -12.31 -12.52
CA GLU A 197 15.24 -11.51 -13.20
C GLU A 197 14.68 -10.20 -13.74
N ILE A 198 13.44 -10.26 -14.20
CA ILE A 198 12.63 -9.13 -14.65
C ILE A 198 12.31 -8.17 -13.50
N ALA A 199 11.94 -8.69 -12.33
CA ALA A 199 11.54 -7.89 -11.18
C ALA A 199 12.73 -7.24 -10.46
N LYS A 200 13.94 -7.76 -10.66
CA LYS A 200 15.17 -7.31 -10.00
C LYS A 200 15.44 -5.79 -10.08
N PRO A 201 15.41 -5.12 -11.25
CA PRO A 201 15.62 -3.66 -11.32
C PRO A 201 14.61 -2.87 -10.48
N TYR A 202 13.35 -3.29 -10.48
CA TYR A 202 12.29 -2.65 -9.69
C TYR A 202 12.48 -2.89 -8.18
N ALA A 203 12.91 -4.09 -7.79
CA ALA A 203 13.27 -4.40 -6.41
C ALA A 203 14.45 -3.55 -5.92
N LEU A 204 15.46 -3.32 -6.77
CA LEU A 204 16.59 -2.43 -6.45
C LEU A 204 16.14 -0.97 -6.35
N GLU A 205 15.23 -0.53 -7.20
CA GLU A 205 14.67 0.82 -7.14
C GLU A 205 13.93 1.07 -5.82
N LEU A 206 13.13 0.10 -5.37
CA LEU A 206 12.46 0.13 -4.06
C LEU A 206 13.45 0.31 -2.90
N LEU A 207 14.53 -0.47 -2.88
CA LEU A 207 15.58 -0.33 -1.86
C LEU A 207 16.20 1.07 -1.86
N ARG A 208 16.49 1.61 -3.05
CA ARG A 208 17.02 2.97 -3.20
C ARG A 208 16.05 4.04 -2.71
N PHE A 209 14.74 3.87 -2.91
CA PHE A 209 13.74 4.80 -2.39
C PHE A 209 13.73 4.83 -0.86
N ARG A 210 13.94 3.70 -0.17
CA ARG A 210 14.03 3.66 1.30
C ARG A 210 15.31 4.32 1.81
N GLU A 211 16.46 4.01 1.21
CA GLU A 211 17.75 4.62 1.55
C GLU A 211 17.74 6.13 1.30
N ALA A 212 17.21 6.56 0.15
CA ALA A 212 17.01 7.96 -0.15
C ALA A 212 15.98 8.61 0.77
N GLY A 213 14.94 7.89 1.22
CA GLY A 213 13.98 8.38 2.21
C GLY A 213 14.64 8.69 3.56
N VAL A 214 15.56 7.84 4.02
CA VAL A 214 16.36 8.06 5.25
C VAL A 214 17.35 9.21 5.06
N GLU A 215 18.00 9.28 3.90
CA GLU A 215 18.95 10.37 3.59
C GLU A 215 18.25 11.72 3.38
N VAL A 216 17.04 11.73 2.81
CA VAL A 216 16.17 12.90 2.67
C VAL A 216 15.62 13.32 4.01
N LEU A 217 15.26 12.41 4.92
CA LEU A 217 14.85 12.76 6.28
C LEU A 217 15.99 13.43 7.07
N LEU A 218 17.22 12.88 6.96
CA LEU A 218 18.42 13.42 7.59
C LEU A 218 18.89 14.74 6.94
N LYS A 219 18.77 14.85 5.62
CA LYS A 219 19.03 16.11 4.88
C LYS A 219 17.95 17.16 5.13
N ASP A 220 16.69 16.78 5.30
CA ASP A 220 15.59 17.71 5.62
C ASP A 220 15.77 18.30 7.03
N PHE A 221 16.26 17.53 8.00
CA PHE A 221 16.58 18.06 9.34
C PHE A 221 17.71 19.11 9.32
N LYS A 222 18.72 18.94 8.45
CA LYS A 222 19.81 19.92 8.27
C LYS A 222 19.44 21.08 7.34
N LYS A 223 18.67 20.83 6.28
CA LYS A 223 18.23 21.87 5.31
C LYS A 223 17.12 22.76 5.87
N ARG A 224 16.18 22.25 6.66
CA ARG A 224 15.10 23.09 7.24
C ARG A 224 15.63 24.23 8.09
N LYS A 225 16.76 24.06 8.79
CA LYS A 225 17.34 25.11 9.65
C LYS A 225 18.11 26.20 8.90
N LEU A 226 18.50 25.99 7.64
CA LEU A 226 19.29 26.95 6.86
C LEU A 226 18.54 27.49 5.63
N ALA A 227 17.63 26.70 5.05
CA ALA A 227 16.83 27.08 3.89
C ALA A 227 15.59 27.93 4.26
N GLU A 228 15.03 27.79 5.47
CA GLU A 228 13.86 28.59 5.89
C GLU A 228 14.16 30.08 6.05
N THR A 229 15.41 30.47 6.32
CA THR A 229 15.80 31.87 6.54
C THR A 229 16.24 32.57 5.24
N ILE A 230 16.82 31.83 4.28
CA ILE A 230 17.40 32.42 3.06
C ILE A 230 16.41 32.34 1.87
N GLN A 231 15.59 31.28 1.78
CA GLN A 231 14.68 31.09 0.64
C GLN A 231 13.34 31.85 0.76
N ARG A 232 13.11 32.60 1.85
CA ARG A 232 11.94 33.49 2.01
C ARG A 232 12.19 34.93 1.56
N LEU A 233 13.44 35.30 1.23
CA LEU A 233 13.78 36.66 0.83
C LEU A 233 13.97 36.85 -0.68
N GLU A 234 14.25 35.82 -1.47
CA GLU A 234 14.90 36.04 -2.77
C GLU A 234 14.05 35.77 -4.02
N GLN A 235 12.95 35.03 -3.95
CA GLN A 235 12.18 34.72 -5.16
C GLN A 235 10.69 34.85 -4.91
N GLY A 236 10.22 36.10 -5.07
CA GLY A 236 8.82 36.46 -5.24
C GLY A 236 8.23 35.89 -6.53
N ASP A 237 8.20 34.57 -6.66
CA ASP A 237 7.51 33.87 -7.73
C ASP A 237 7.17 32.44 -7.28
N LEU A 238 5.94 32.24 -6.79
CA LEU A 238 5.46 30.90 -6.43
C LEU A 238 4.08 30.66 -7.02
N LYS A 239 4.06 30.60 -8.35
CA LYS A 239 2.93 30.12 -9.14
C LYS A 239 3.05 28.60 -9.36
N LEU A 240 3.06 27.78 -8.29
CA LEU A 240 2.92 26.31 -8.41
C LEU A 240 2.60 25.59 -7.08
N ARG A 241 1.32 25.68 -6.67
CA ARG A 241 0.45 24.64 -6.04
C ARG A 241 -0.81 25.31 -5.49
N VAL A 242 -1.46 26.13 -6.31
CA VAL A 242 -2.58 26.96 -5.86
C VAL A 242 -3.91 26.18 -5.94
N ARG A 243 -4.09 25.26 -6.91
CA ARG A 243 -5.37 24.54 -7.08
C ARG A 243 -5.71 23.52 -5.99
N THR A 244 -4.74 22.89 -5.32
CA THR A 244 -5.05 21.94 -4.23
C THR A 244 -5.29 22.64 -2.90
N LEU A 245 -4.56 23.73 -2.61
CA LEU A 245 -4.77 24.53 -1.41
C LEU A 245 -6.03 25.42 -1.48
N GLU A 246 -6.40 25.94 -2.66
CA GLU A 246 -7.69 26.62 -2.85
C GLU A 246 -8.85 25.66 -2.66
N ALA A 247 -8.77 24.46 -3.25
CA ALA A 247 -9.80 23.43 -3.10
C ALA A 247 -9.93 22.96 -1.64
N GLU A 248 -8.83 22.74 -0.93
CA GLU A 248 -8.84 22.32 0.47
C GLU A 248 -9.37 23.42 1.41
N ARG A 249 -9.03 24.69 1.16
CA ARG A 249 -9.58 25.84 1.91
C ARG A 249 -11.07 26.07 1.60
N ALA A 250 -11.47 25.98 0.33
CA ALA A 250 -12.87 26.04 -0.07
C ALA A 250 -13.67 24.90 0.58
N PHE A 251 -13.12 23.69 0.64
CA PHE A 251 -13.72 22.55 1.33
C PHE A 251 -13.87 22.79 2.84
N GLN A 252 -12.85 23.35 3.51
CA GLN A 252 -12.96 23.72 4.93
C GLN A 252 -14.03 24.79 5.18
N ARG A 253 -14.19 25.76 4.27
CA ARG A 253 -15.27 26.76 4.36
C ARG A 253 -16.64 26.13 4.16
N VAL A 254 -16.81 25.33 3.11
CA VAL A 254 -18.07 24.62 2.84
C VAL A 254 -18.44 23.73 4.03
N ALA A 255 -17.49 23.01 4.63
CA ALA A 255 -17.71 22.20 5.82
C ALA A 255 -18.11 23.05 7.05
N ALA A 256 -17.45 24.19 7.28
CA ALA A 256 -17.79 25.10 8.38
C ALA A 256 -19.18 25.73 8.21
N VAL A 257 -19.53 26.14 6.99
CA VAL A 257 -20.84 26.65 6.62
C VAL A 257 -21.90 25.57 6.80
N GLN A 258 -21.67 24.36 6.28
CA GLN A 258 -22.60 23.24 6.39
C GLN A 258 -22.87 22.84 7.86
N LYS A 259 -21.83 22.83 8.72
CA LYS A 259 -21.99 22.60 10.16
C LYS A 259 -22.81 23.69 10.84
N THR A 260 -22.60 24.95 10.45
CA THR A 260 -23.35 26.11 10.98
C THR A 260 -24.81 26.06 10.54
N VAL A 261 -25.07 25.77 9.27
CA VAL A 261 -26.43 25.59 8.72
C VAL A 261 -27.15 24.42 9.39
N GLY A 262 -26.49 23.27 9.55
CA GLY A 262 -27.06 22.12 10.25
C GLY A 262 -27.45 22.44 11.70
N SER A 263 -26.60 23.20 12.40
CA SER A 263 -26.89 23.67 13.77
C SER A 263 -28.06 24.66 13.80
N ALA A 264 -28.19 25.52 12.79
CA ALA A 264 -29.32 26.46 12.65
C ALA A 264 -30.64 25.76 12.39
N VAL A 265 -30.66 24.76 11.50
CA VAL A 265 -31.84 23.93 11.25
C VAL A 265 -32.24 23.19 12.54
N ALA A 266 -31.28 22.58 13.24
CA ALA A 266 -31.55 21.89 14.50
C ALA A 266 -32.13 22.84 15.57
N ALA A 267 -31.57 24.04 15.73
CA ALA A 267 -32.11 25.05 16.65
C ALA A 267 -33.54 25.48 16.26
N GLY A 268 -33.80 25.70 14.98
CA GLY A 268 -35.13 26.05 14.45
C GLY A 268 -36.18 24.94 14.66
N SER A 269 -35.81 23.68 14.50
CA SER A 269 -36.71 22.56 14.81
C SER A 269 -36.94 22.43 16.32
N LEU A 270 -35.90 22.61 17.13
CA LEU A 270 -35.98 22.51 18.59
C LEU A 270 -36.81 23.63 19.22
N ILE A 271 -36.73 24.87 18.70
CA ILE A 271 -37.56 25.98 19.22
C ILE A 271 -39.05 25.76 18.91
N ASN A 272 -39.37 25.24 17.72
CA ASN A 272 -40.74 24.88 17.35
C ASN A 272 -41.27 23.75 18.25
N LEU A 273 -40.48 22.70 18.45
CA LEU A 273 -40.83 21.58 19.34
C LEU A 273 -41.00 22.03 20.79
N ALA A 274 -40.08 22.84 21.31
CA ALA A 274 -40.14 23.39 22.66
C ALA A 274 -41.40 24.24 22.88
N THR A 275 -41.76 25.07 21.89
CA THR A 275 -42.95 25.92 21.94
C THR A 275 -44.24 25.10 21.97
N ILE A 276 -44.36 24.06 21.13
CA ILE A 276 -45.52 23.17 21.11
C ILE A 276 -45.66 22.43 22.45
N LEU A 277 -44.55 21.89 22.98
CA LEU A 277 -44.56 21.16 24.25
C LEU A 277 -44.91 22.07 25.44
N TYR A 278 -44.45 23.32 25.41
CA TYR A 278 -44.75 24.32 26.43
C TYR A 278 -46.24 24.70 26.43
N LEU A 279 -46.82 24.92 25.25
CA LEU A 279 -48.25 25.24 25.10
C LEU A 279 -49.17 24.07 25.53
N ASN A 280 -48.72 22.82 25.38
CA ASN A 280 -49.43 21.63 25.86
C ASN A 280 -49.21 21.33 27.35
N SER A 281 -48.65 22.26 28.12
CA SER A 281 -48.38 22.12 29.56
C SER A 281 -47.41 20.99 29.95
N ILE A 282 -46.66 20.41 29.01
CA ILE A 282 -45.67 19.35 29.26
C ILE A 282 -44.30 19.97 29.56
N ARG A 283 -44.13 20.46 30.80
CA ARG A 283 -43.01 21.36 31.16
C ARG A 283 -41.61 20.73 31.11
N VAL A 284 -41.44 19.51 31.61
CA VAL A 284 -40.12 18.85 31.68
C VAL A 284 -39.45 18.69 30.30
N PRO A 285 -40.08 18.05 29.29
CA PRO A 285 -39.49 17.93 27.96
C PRO A 285 -39.39 19.28 27.23
N ALA A 286 -40.29 20.23 27.49
CA ALA A 286 -40.17 21.58 26.94
C ALA A 286 -38.88 22.28 27.44
N THR A 287 -38.60 22.23 28.75
CA THR A 287 -37.37 22.82 29.30
C THR A 287 -36.10 22.17 28.76
N ALA A 288 -36.08 20.84 28.58
CA ALA A 288 -34.97 20.13 27.96
C ALA A 288 -34.75 20.56 26.50
N ALA A 289 -35.83 20.73 25.72
CA ALA A 289 -35.76 21.20 24.35
C ALA A 289 -35.23 22.65 24.25
N PHE A 290 -35.60 23.53 25.19
CA PHE A 290 -35.03 24.89 25.26
C PHE A 290 -33.53 24.91 25.59
N ILE A 291 -33.07 24.04 26.50
CA ILE A 291 -31.64 23.92 26.82
C ILE A 291 -30.84 23.43 25.60
N LEU A 292 -31.35 22.42 24.89
CA LEU A 292 -30.73 21.93 23.66
C LEU A 292 -30.73 23.00 22.56
N CYS A 293 -31.81 23.77 22.43
CA CYS A 293 -31.85 24.91 21.52
C CYS A 293 -30.75 25.92 21.85
N ALA A 294 -30.58 26.30 23.12
CA ALA A 294 -29.54 27.24 23.53
C ALA A 294 -28.12 26.75 23.20
N PHE A 295 -27.87 25.44 23.34
CA PHE A 295 -26.59 24.83 22.95
C PHE A 295 -26.33 24.94 21.44
N PHE A 296 -27.32 24.63 20.60
CA PHE A 296 -27.16 24.79 19.14
C PHE A 296 -27.07 26.26 18.74
N SER A 297 -27.80 27.17 19.38
CA SER A 297 -27.67 28.62 19.17
C SER A 297 -26.26 29.13 19.48
N PHE A 298 -25.62 28.62 20.53
CA PHE A 298 -24.23 28.93 20.85
C PHE A 298 -23.25 28.38 19.79
N GLN A 299 -23.48 27.16 19.29
CA GLN A 299 -22.67 26.60 18.19
C GLN A 299 -22.78 27.41 16.90
N ILE A 300 -23.95 27.96 16.58
CA ILE A 300 -24.13 28.85 15.42
C ILE A 300 -23.24 30.09 15.57
N LEU A 301 -23.19 30.69 16.76
CA LEU A 301 -22.37 31.88 17.02
C LEU A 301 -20.88 31.58 16.78
N LEU A 302 -20.38 30.46 17.31
CA LEU A 302 -19.01 30.00 17.08
C LEU A 302 -18.75 29.66 15.60
N GLY A 303 -19.73 29.06 14.93
CA GLY A 303 -19.70 28.76 13.50
C GLY A 303 -19.54 30.01 12.64
N ILE A 304 -20.34 31.05 12.90
CA ILE A 304 -20.26 32.34 12.21
C ILE A 304 -18.90 33.02 12.43
N ILE A 305 -18.37 33.01 13.66
CA ILE A 305 -17.04 33.57 13.95
C ILE A 305 -15.96 32.81 13.17
N LYS A 306 -16.06 31.48 13.10
CA LYS A 306 -15.11 30.64 12.36
C LYS A 306 -15.18 30.90 10.85
N VAL A 307 -16.38 31.02 10.28
CA VAL A 307 -16.57 31.35 8.86
C VAL A 307 -16.01 32.74 8.56
N LYS A 308 -16.32 33.76 9.37
CA LYS A 308 -15.77 35.12 9.21
C LYS A 308 -14.24 35.16 9.25
N ARG A 309 -13.61 34.38 10.14
CA ARG A 309 -12.14 34.26 10.19
C ARG A 309 -11.59 33.63 8.90
N LEU A 310 -12.24 32.60 8.37
CA LEU A 310 -11.84 31.95 7.12
C LEU A 310 -12.05 32.87 5.89
N ASP A 311 -13.04 33.76 5.93
CA ASP A 311 -13.29 34.78 4.89
C ASP A 311 -12.27 35.92 4.97
N GLN A 312 -11.93 36.40 6.16
CA GLN A 312 -10.88 37.40 6.36
C GLN A 312 -9.52 36.89 5.88
N GLN A 313 -9.20 35.63 6.19
CA GLN A 313 -8.00 34.97 5.68
C GLN A 313 -8.02 34.85 4.15
N GLU A 314 -9.19 34.70 3.52
CA GLU A 314 -9.30 34.71 2.06
C GLU A 314 -9.00 36.07 1.45
N ARG A 315 -9.59 37.13 2.01
CA ARG A 315 -9.46 38.49 1.50
C ARG A 315 -8.03 38.99 1.57
N LEU A 316 -7.33 38.65 2.66
CA LEU A 316 -5.90 38.97 2.84
C LEU A 316 -5.00 38.27 1.81
N ILE A 317 -5.42 37.11 1.29
CA ILE A 317 -4.62 36.32 0.34
C ILE A 317 -4.97 36.68 -1.12
N THR A 318 -6.23 37.02 -1.39
CA THR A 318 -6.71 37.39 -2.74
C THR A 318 -6.52 38.88 -3.05
N GLY A 319 -6.06 39.69 -2.09
CA GLY A 319 -5.77 41.11 -2.29
C GLY A 319 -7.01 41.99 -2.48
N THR A 320 -8.17 41.56 -1.99
CA THR A 320 -9.47 42.23 -2.16
C THR A 320 -9.93 42.98 -0.89
N ALA A 321 -8.97 43.38 -0.04
CA ALA A 321 -9.22 44.19 1.15
C ALA A 321 -9.30 45.68 0.82
#